data_AF-A0A0G1D5G8-F1
#
_entry.id   AF-A0A0G1D5G8-F1
#
_cell.length_a   1.000
_cell.length_b   1.000
_cell.length_c   1.000
_cell.angle_alpha   90.00
_cell.angle_beta   90.00
_cell.angle_gamma   90.00
#
_symmetry.space_group_name_H-M   'P 1'
#
loop_
_entity.id
_entity.type
_entity.pdbx_description
1 polymer ?
#
loop_
_entity_poly.entity_id
_entity_poly.type
_entity_poly.pdbx_seq_one_letter_code
_entity_poly.pdbx_strand_id
1 'polypeptide(L)' 'MNQYLNIIQIITAVLLTAAILLQAKGTGLSGVFGGEGNIFRTKRGMEKILFYATVVLAILFFATALANVYFSK' A
#
# COMPACT_ATOMS: atom_id res chain seq x y z
N MET A 1 14.29 -18.57 13.83
CA MET A 1 14.28 -17.22 13.23
C MET A 1 13.35 -17.15 12.01
N ASN A 2 13.41 -18.11 11.10
CA ASN A 2 12.69 -18.09 9.80
C ASN A 2 11.15 -18.06 9.94
N GLN A 3 10.57 -18.74 10.95
CA GLN A 3 9.12 -18.69 11.19
C GLN A 3 8.63 -17.30 11.60
N TYR A 4 9.38 -16.58 12.44
CA TYR A 4 9.01 -15.23 12.88
C TYR A 4 9.04 -14.23 11.72
N LEU A 5 10.07 -14.30 10.87
CA LEU A 5 10.17 -13.43 9.69
C LEU A 5 9.04 -13.71 8.68
N ASN A 6 8.69 -14.99 8.46
CA ASN A 6 7.56 -15.35 7.59
C ASN A 6 6.22 -14.84 8.14
N ILE A 7 5.97 -14.96 9.46
CA ILE A 7 4.74 -14.47 10.07
C ILE A 7 4.63 -12.94 9.93
N ILE A 8 5.70 -12.21 10.22
CA ILE A 8 5.74 -10.75 10.09
C ILE A 8 5.47 -10.33 8.63
N GLN A 9 6.05 -11.05 7.67
CA GLN A 9 5.89 -10.76 6.25
C GLN A 9 4.47 -11.01 5.76
N ILE A 10 3.81 -12.09 6.20
CA ILE A 10 2.40 -12.35 5.89
C ILE A 10 1.51 -11.23 6.46
N ILE A 11 1.73 -10.84 7.72
CA ILE A 11 0.95 -9.78 8.36
C ILE A 11 1.12 -8.45 7.63
N THR A 12 2.36 -8.07 7.29
CA THR A 12 2.62 -6.82 6.54
C THR A 12 2.04 -6.86 5.13
N ALA A 13 2.06 -8.02 4.44
CA ALA A 13 1.41 -8.17 3.14
C ALA A 13 -0.12 -7.93 3.20
N VAL A 14 -0.78 -8.51 4.20
CA VAL A 14 -2.23 -8.37 4.39
C VAL A 14 -2.59 -6.92 4.74
N LEU A 15 -1.86 -6.29 5.65
CA LEU A 15 -2.06 -4.89 6.02
C LEU A 15 -1.84 -3.95 4.83
N LEU A 16 -0.79 -4.18 4.05
CA LEU A 16 -0.52 -3.41 2.84
C LEU A 16 -1.67 -3.53 1.83
N THR A 17 -2.13 -4.76 1.58
CA THR A 17 -3.24 -5.02 0.65
C THR A 17 -4.51 -4.32 1.10
N ALA A 18 -4.88 -4.45 2.38
CA ALA A 18 -6.05 -3.77 2.94
C ALA A 18 -5.95 -2.25 2.82
N ALA A 19 -4.76 -1.69 3.09
CA ALA A 19 -4.53 -0.26 3.01
C ALA A 19 -4.54 0.28 1.58
N ILE A 20 -4.11 -0.51 0.58
CA ILE A 20 -4.23 -0.18 -0.85
C ILE A 20 -5.69 -0.20 -1.29
N LEU A 21 -6.46 -1.22 -0.89
CA LEU A 21 -7.88 -1.30 -1.21
C LEU A 21 -8.68 -0.14 -0.62
N LEU A 22 -8.35 0.28 0.61
CA LEU A 22 -8.98 1.43 1.25
C LEU A 22 -8.67 2.76 0.52
N GLN A 23 -7.52 2.84 -0.17
CA GLN A 23 -7.13 3.99 -1.00
C GLN A 23 -7.78 3.99 -2.38
N ALA A 24 -8.33 2.88 -2.86
CA ALA A 24 -8.92 2.75 -4.20
C ALA A 24 -10.31 3.43 -4.32
N LYS A 25 -10.47 4.62 -3.75
CA LYS A 25 -11.72 5.40 -3.82
C LYS A 25 -11.65 6.39 -4.98
N GLY A 26 -12.60 6.29 -5.91
CA GLY A 26 -12.94 7.35 -6.86
C GLY A 26 -12.44 7.18 -8.30
N THR A 27 -11.53 6.25 -8.59
CA THR A 27 -11.14 5.93 -9.97
C THR A 27 -12.08 4.88 -10.55
N GLY A 28 -13.33 5.27 -10.79
CA GLY A 28 -14.25 4.45 -11.58
C GLY A 28 -13.79 4.34 -13.03
N LEU A 29 -14.47 3.50 -13.81
CA LEU A 29 -14.23 3.31 -15.25
C LEU A 29 -14.23 4.65 -16.03
N SER A 30 -14.91 5.68 -15.51
CA SER A 30 -14.92 7.06 -16.02
C SER A 30 -13.55 7.74 -16.10
N GLY A 31 -12.59 7.38 -15.24
CA GLY A 31 -11.21 7.90 -15.29
C GLY A 31 -10.38 7.32 -16.46
N VAL A 32 -10.73 6.13 -16.95
CA VAL A 32 -10.07 5.47 -18.09
C VAL A 32 -10.57 6.04 -19.43
N PHE A 33 -11.79 6.58 -19.44
CA PHE A 33 -12.44 7.15 -20.64
C PHE A 33 -12.34 8.69 -20.73
N GLY A 34 -11.44 9.33 -19.97
CA GLY A 34 -11.23 10.79 -20.03
C GLY A 34 -12.34 11.63 -19.38
N GLY A 35 -13.17 11.03 -18.53
CA GLY A 35 -14.31 11.65 -17.87
C GLY A 35 -13.98 12.57 -16.70
N GLU A 36 -12.96 13.41 -16.82
CA GLU A 36 -12.63 14.44 -15.82
C GLU A 36 -12.66 15.82 -16.47
N GLY A 37 -13.85 16.41 -16.52
CA GLY A 37 -13.95 17.85 -16.65
C GLY A 37 -13.40 18.50 -15.39
N ASN A 38 -12.13 18.92 -15.41
CA ASN A 38 -11.52 19.94 -14.54
C ASN A 38 -11.91 19.95 -13.04
N ILE A 39 -12.12 18.79 -12.40
CA ILE A 39 -12.33 18.72 -10.96
C ILE A 39 -10.99 18.33 -10.32
N PHE A 40 -10.13 19.32 -10.11
CA PHE A 40 -8.94 19.18 -9.29
C PHE A 40 -9.36 18.98 -7.82
N ARG A 41 -9.72 17.75 -7.44
CA ARG A 41 -9.87 17.37 -6.04
C ARG A 41 -8.50 17.23 -5.42
N THR A 42 -8.02 18.30 -4.80
CA THR A 42 -6.87 18.24 -3.90
C THR A 42 -7.16 17.22 -2.80
N LYS A 43 -6.31 16.20 -2.67
CA LYS A 43 -6.36 15.24 -1.56
C LYS A 43 -6.24 15.99 -0.23
N ARG A 44 -7.32 16.07 0.57
CA ARG A 44 -7.31 16.78 1.87
C ARG A 44 -7.36 15.79 3.03
N GLY A 45 -6.48 16.01 4.03
CA GLY A 45 -6.51 15.35 5.34
C GLY A 45 -6.26 13.84 5.29
N MET A 46 -7.33 13.06 5.35
CA MET A 46 -7.28 11.61 5.57
C MET A 46 -6.66 10.84 4.40
N GLU A 47 -6.93 11.23 3.15
CA GLU A 47 -6.35 10.57 1.97
C GLU A 47 -4.83 10.76 1.88
N LYS A 48 -4.33 11.94 2.27
CA LYS A 48 -2.89 12.24 2.28
C LYS A 48 -2.16 11.42 3.34
N ILE A 49 -2.76 11.29 4.53
CA ILE A 49 -2.21 10.47 5.62
C ILE A 49 -2.18 8.99 5.22
N LEU A 50 -3.29 8.49 4.65
CA LEU A 50 -3.40 7.09 4.23
C LEU A 50 -2.35 6.75 3.15
N PHE A 51 -2.12 7.67 2.21
CA PHE A 51 -1.09 7.54 1.18
C PHE A 51 0.32 7.43 1.78
N TYR A 52 0.72 8.35 2.66
CA TYR A 52 2.03 8.26 3.32
C TYR A 52 2.15 7.01 4.18
N ALA A 53 1.10 6.62 4.90
CA ALA A 53 1.08 5.41 5.71
C ALA A 53 1.35 4.17 4.85
N THR A 54 0.75 4.06 3.66
CA THR A 54 1.07 2.94 2.76
C THR A 54 2.44 3.00 2.13
N VAL A 55 2.99 4.18 1.87
CA VAL A 55 4.37 4.27 1.39
C VAL A 55 5.32 3.74 2.46
N VAL A 56 5.11 4.10 3.72
CA VAL A 56 5.90 3.57 4.85
C VAL A 56 5.71 2.05 4.99
N LEU A 57 4.47 1.56 4.94
CA LEU A 57 4.19 0.12 5.01
C LEU A 57 4.82 -0.65 3.83
N ALA A 58 4.82 -0.07 2.62
CA ALA A 58 5.43 -0.69 1.45
C ALA A 58 6.94 -0.82 1.61
N ILE A 59 7.60 0.24 2.10
CA ILE A 59 9.04 0.21 2.38
C ILE A 59 9.36 -0.85 3.44
N LEU A 60 8.58 -0.90 4.52
CA LEU A 60 8.75 -1.92 5.57
C LEU A 60 8.55 -3.33 5.04
N PHE A 61 7.53 -3.56 4.22
CA PHE A 61 7.27 -4.86 3.59
C PHE A 61 8.41 -5.30 2.66
N PHE A 62 8.94 -4.38 1.85
CA PHE A 62 10.10 -4.69 0.99
C PHE A 62 11.38 -4.96 1.79
N ALA A 63 11.62 -4.19 2.85
CA ALA A 63 12.77 -4.39 3.73
C ALA A 63 12.71 -5.76 4.45
N THR A 64 11.53 -6.13 4.97
CA THR A 64 11.35 -7.46 5.60
C THR A 64 11.42 -8.58 4.58
N ALA A 65 10.92 -8.39 3.36
CA ALA A 65 11.05 -9.36 2.28
C ALA A 65 12.51 -9.61 1.88
N LEU A 66 13.31 -8.55 1.72
CA LEU A 66 14.74 -8.66 1.43
C LEU A 66 15.51 -9.34 2.57
N ALA A 67 15.21 -8.97 3.82
CA ALA A 67 15.79 -9.62 4.99
C ALA A 67 15.42 -11.12 5.02
N ASN A 68 14.15 -11.47 4.75
CA ASN A 68 13.71 -12.85 4.70
C ASN A 68 14.50 -13.67 3.66
N VAL A 69 14.68 -13.14 2.45
CA VAL A 69 15.48 -13.81 1.39
C VAL A 69 16.93 -14.01 1.83
N TYR A 70 17.53 -13.02 2.49
CA TYR A 70 18.92 -13.13 2.96
C TYR A 70 19.08 -14.14 4.12
N PHE A 71 18.11 -14.19 5.04
CA PHE A 71 18.11 -15.13 6.18
C PHE A 71 17.55 -16.52 5.85
N SER A 72 16.85 -16.68 4.72
CA SER A 72 16.30 -17.97 4.27
C SER A 72 17.34 -18.85 3.57
N LYS A 73 18.60 -18.39 3.48
CA LYS A 73 19.75 -19.18 3.04
C LYS A 73 20.35 -19.94 4.22
#